data_AF-A0A958NQC4-F1
#
_entry.id   AF-A0A958NQC4-F1
#
_cell.length_a   1.000
_cell.length_b   1.000
_cell.length_c   1.000
_cell.angle_alpha   90.00
_cell.angle_beta   90.00
_cell.angle_gamma   90.00
#
_symmetry.space_group_name_H-M   'P 1'
#
loop_
_entity.id
_entity.type
_entity.pdbx_description
1 polymer ?
#
loop_
_entity_poly.entity_id
_entity_poly.type
_entity_poly.pdbx_seq_one_letter_code
_entity_poly.pdbx_strand_id
1 'polypeptide(L)'
;MTEQKPKLGYKERDKLFKKYFTELKIKVALNWFEIFALTILTFFVGYKLMPYVGVHVKVTALVIAGCSSLFLTLLFCYIRKYKLTINRFDKEHIYKRLSSELLEENKH
;
A
#
# COMPACT_ATOMS: atom_id res chain seq x y z
N MET A 1 -0.16 46.06 -8.20
CA MET A 1 0.41 45.04 -9.11
C MET A 1 -0.36 43.75 -8.89
N THR A 2 -1.15 43.34 -9.88
CA THR A 2 -1.97 42.13 -9.81
C THR A 2 -1.06 40.95 -10.08
N GLU A 3 -0.64 40.22 -9.05
CA GLU A 3 0.18 39.02 -9.20
C GLU A 3 -0.59 37.97 -10.01
N GLN A 4 -0.24 37.85 -11.28
CA GLN A 4 -0.71 36.78 -12.14
C GLN A 4 -0.12 35.47 -11.60
N LYS A 5 -0.94 34.71 -10.85
CA LYS A 5 -0.65 33.31 -10.53
C LYS A 5 -0.36 32.57 -11.85
N PRO A 6 0.86 32.05 -12.08
CA PRO A 6 1.10 31.25 -13.27
C PRO A 6 0.27 29.99 -13.15
N LYS A 7 -0.79 29.93 -13.95
CA LYS A 7 -1.48 28.67 -14.20
C LYS A 7 -0.51 27.84 -15.03
N LEU A 8 0.14 26.84 -14.43
CA LEU A 8 0.70 25.77 -15.25
C LEU A 8 -0.37 25.34 -16.24
N GLY A 9 0.02 25.19 -17.50
CA GLY A 9 -0.86 24.72 -18.54
C GLY A 9 -1.53 23.43 -18.07
N TYR A 10 -2.83 23.27 -18.35
CA TYR A 10 -3.62 22.13 -17.88
C TYR A 10 -2.91 20.78 -18.12
N LYS A 11 -2.14 20.68 -19.22
CA LYS A 11 -1.30 19.53 -19.58
C LYS A 11 -0.20 19.17 -18.58
N GLU A 12 0.49 20.15 -17.98
CA GLU A 12 1.62 19.88 -17.09
C GLU A 12 1.14 19.41 -15.71
N ARG A 13 0.07 20.03 -15.19
CA ARG A 13 -0.59 19.56 -13.97
C ARG A 13 -1.13 18.14 -14.12
N ASP A 14 -1.70 17.83 -15.28
CA ASP A 14 -2.23 16.49 -15.55
C ASP A 14 -1.11 15.44 -15.65
N LYS A 15 0.04 15.81 -16.24
CA LYS A 15 1.24 14.95 -16.29
C LYS A 15 1.80 14.66 -14.90
N LEU A 16 1.93 15.67 -14.04
CA LEU A 16 2.40 15.50 -12.66
C LEU A 16 1.39 14.72 -11.80
N PHE A 17 0.11 15.01 -11.92
CA PHE A 17 -0.95 14.26 -11.24
C PHE A 17 -0.90 12.78 -11.62
N LYS A 18 -0.78 12.48 -12.93
CA LYS A 18 -0.68 11.11 -13.43
C LYS A 18 0.57 10.41 -12.88
N LYS A 19 1.70 11.11 -12.75
CA LYS A 19 2.92 10.58 -12.12
C LYS A 19 2.69 10.21 -10.65
N TYR A 20 2.24 11.16 -9.82
CA TYR A 20 1.98 10.92 -8.40
C TYR A 20 0.92 9.84 -8.15
N PHE A 21 -0.13 9.82 -8.98
CA PHE A 21 -1.16 8.79 -8.90
C PHE A 21 -0.63 7.40 -9.29
N THR A 22 0.29 7.33 -10.26
CA THR A 22 0.94 6.08 -10.66
C THR A 22 1.88 5.57 -9.56
N GLU A 23 2.67 6.45 -8.94
CA GLU A 23 3.51 6.10 -7.78
C GLU A 23 2.66 5.55 -6.62
N LEU A 24 1.51 6.18 -6.34
CA LEU A 24 0.60 5.71 -5.30
C LEU A 24 0.03 4.32 -5.62
N LYS A 25 -0.35 4.07 -6.89
CA LYS A 25 -0.79 2.76 -7.36
C LYS A 25 0.29 1.69 -7.22
N ILE A 26 1.52 2.00 -7.61
CA ILE A 26 2.67 1.09 -7.48
C ILE A 26 2.89 0.75 -6.00
N LYS A 27 2.83 1.75 -5.11
CA LYS A 27 2.98 1.53 -3.67
C LYS A 27 1.88 0.62 -3.10
N VAL A 28 0.63 0.82 -3.53
CA VAL A 28 -0.49 -0.06 -3.12
C VAL A 28 -0.31 -1.47 -3.67
N ALA A 29 0.11 -1.61 -4.93
CA ALA A 29 0.39 -2.92 -5.52
C ALA A 29 1.54 -3.66 -4.80
N LEU A 30 2.61 -2.96 -4.43
CA LEU A 30 3.71 -3.50 -3.63
C LEU A 30 3.25 -3.94 -2.24
N ASN A 31 2.40 -3.14 -1.58
CA ASN A 31 1.82 -3.53 -0.28
C ASN A 31 0.99 -4.81 -0.41
N TRP A 32 0.17 -4.92 -1.46
CA TRP A 32 -0.61 -6.14 -1.73
C TRP A 32 0.28 -7.35 -2.02
N PHE A 33 1.35 -7.15 -2.80
CA PHE A 33 2.33 -8.20 -3.08
C PHE A 33 3.01 -8.68 -1.79
N GLU A 34 3.44 -7.76 -0.92
CA GLU A 34 4.08 -8.10 0.35
C GLU A 34 3.14 -8.86 1.28
N ILE A 35 1.87 -8.48 1.33
CA ILE A 35 0.84 -9.20 2.09
C ILE A 35 0.65 -10.61 1.56
N PHE A 36 0.53 -10.76 0.24
CA PHE A 36 0.36 -12.08 -0.39
C PHE A 36 1.57 -12.98 -0.14
N ALA A 37 2.78 -12.43 -0.29
CA ALA A 37 4.02 -13.14 -0.01
C ALA A 37 4.09 -13.56 1.47
N LEU A 38 3.73 -12.66 2.39
CA LEU A 38 3.72 -12.95 3.82
C LEU A 38 2.70 -14.04 4.17
N THR A 39 1.48 -13.99 3.65
CA THR A 39 0.45 -15.01 3.90
C THR A 39 0.91 -16.38 3.40
N ILE A 40 1.47 -16.45 2.19
CA ILE A 40 1.99 -17.71 1.64
C ILE A 40 3.14 -18.24 2.47
N LEU A 41 4.13 -17.40 2.78
CA LEU A 41 5.31 -17.80 3.54
C LEU A 41 4.93 -18.30 4.94
N THR A 42 4.09 -17.54 5.64
CA THR A 42 3.61 -17.92 6.98
C THR A 42 2.75 -19.17 6.95
N PHE A 43 1.94 -19.38 5.90
CA PHE A 43 1.18 -20.62 5.72
C PHE A 43 2.10 -21.83 5.55
N PHE A 44 3.08 -21.77 4.65
CA PHE A 44 3.99 -22.90 4.42
C PHE A 44 4.87 -23.20 5.63
N VAL A 45 5.40 -22.15 6.28
CA VAL A 45 6.19 -22.29 7.52
C VAL A 45 5.33 -22.89 8.63
N GLY A 46 4.12 -22.36 8.84
CA GLY A 46 3.17 -22.85 9.83
C GLY A 46 2.80 -24.31 9.58
N TYR A 47 2.47 -24.67 8.33
CA TYR A 47 2.12 -26.04 7.95
C TYR A 47 3.28 -27.02 8.17
N LYS A 48 4.51 -26.63 7.83
CA LYS A 48 5.71 -27.44 8.05
C LYS A 48 6.04 -27.63 9.54
N LEU A 49 5.63 -26.70 10.40
CA LEU A 49 5.81 -26.78 11.86
C LEU A 49 4.79 -27.67 12.57
N MET A 50 3.59 -27.86 12.01
CA MET A 50 2.52 -28.70 12.59
C MET A 50 2.95 -30.12 13.02
N PRO A 51 3.75 -30.88 12.24
CA PRO A 51 4.21 -32.20 12.67
C PRO A 51 5.11 -32.16 13.92
N TYR A 52 5.85 -31.06 14.15
CA TYR A 52 6.68 -30.90 15.35
C TYR A 52 5.86 -30.57 16.60
N VAL A 53 4.65 -30.03 16.41
CA VAL A 53 3.69 -29.71 17.49
C VAL A 53 2.77 -30.90 17.80
N GLY A 54 2.98 -32.05 17.15
CA GLY A 54 2.18 -33.27 17.36
C GLY A 54 0.85 -33.31 16.60
N VAL A 55 0.63 -32.39 15.66
CA VAL A 55 -0.57 -32.41 14.80
C VAL A 55 -0.28 -33.26 13.56
N HIS A 56 -0.68 -34.53 13.62
CA HIS A 56 -0.45 -35.49 12.53
C HIS A 56 -1.59 -35.54 11.50
N VAL A 57 -2.76 -35.02 11.85
CA VAL A 57 -3.93 -34.98 10.95
C VAL A 57 -3.75 -33.84 9.95
N LYS A 58 -3.57 -34.17 8.67
CA LYS A 58 -3.30 -33.21 7.58
C LYS A 58 -4.36 -32.12 7.48
N VAL A 59 -5.65 -32.48 7.64
CA VAL A 59 -6.77 -31.52 7.55
C VAL A 59 -6.69 -30.51 8.69
N THR A 60 -6.46 -30.96 9.93
CA THR A 60 -6.32 -30.10 11.10
C THR A 60 -5.10 -29.19 10.99
N ALA A 61 -3.96 -29.72 10.53
CA ALA A 61 -2.75 -28.95 10.28
C ALA A 61 -2.98 -27.83 9.25
N LEU A 62 -3.74 -28.11 8.18
CA LEU A 62 -4.05 -27.15 7.14
C LEU A 62 -4.97 -26.02 7.64
N VAL A 63 -5.98 -26.35 8.46
CA VAL A 63 -6.87 -25.35 9.08
C VAL A 63 -6.09 -24.45 10.05
N ILE A 64 -5.26 -25.02 10.93
CA ILE A 64 -4.47 -24.26 11.91
C ILE A 64 -3.43 -23.36 11.21
N ALA A 65 -2.74 -23.89 10.18
CA ALA A 65 -1.80 -23.09 9.38
C ALA A 65 -2.52 -21.96 8.62
N GLY A 66 -3.72 -22.23 8.08
CA GLY A 66 -4.58 -21.22 7.48
C GLY A 66 -4.93 -20.10 8.45
N CYS A 67 -5.51 -20.44 9.60
CA CYS A 67 -5.90 -19.45 10.62
C CYS A 67 -4.71 -18.63 11.14
N SER A 68 -3.58 -19.29 11.42
CA SER A 68 -2.38 -18.61 11.94
C SER A 68 -1.74 -17.69 10.89
N SER A 69 -1.70 -18.09 9.61
CA SER A 69 -1.19 -17.25 8.52
C SER A 69 -2.04 -15.98 8.33
N LEU A 70 -3.37 -16.09 8.39
CA LEU A 70 -4.28 -14.96 8.34
C LEU A 70 -4.09 -14.03 9.56
N PHE A 71 -4.00 -14.60 10.76
CA PHE A 71 -3.80 -13.82 11.98
C PHE A 71 -2.48 -13.04 11.95
N LEU A 72 -1.37 -13.69 11.58
CA LEU A 72 -0.07 -13.04 11.45
C LEU A 72 -0.06 -11.96 10.37
N THR A 73 -0.72 -12.24 9.24
CA THR A 73 -0.85 -11.27 8.14
C THR A 73 -1.62 -10.03 8.59
N LEU A 74 -2.75 -10.20 9.30
CA LEU A 74 -3.53 -9.09 9.84
C LEU A 74 -2.73 -8.26 10.86
N LEU A 75 -2.00 -8.93 11.75
CA LEU A 75 -1.16 -8.27 12.75
C LEU A 75 -0.03 -7.46 12.10
N PHE A 76 0.61 -8.03 11.08
CA PHE A 76 1.62 -7.33 10.31
C PHE A 76 1.04 -6.13 9.55
N CYS A 77 -0.16 -6.28 8.97
CA CYS A 77 -0.86 -5.16 8.32
C CYS A 77 -1.17 -4.01 9.26
N TYR A 78 -1.56 -4.33 10.50
CA TYR A 78 -1.82 -3.35 11.53
C TYR A 78 -0.55 -2.59 11.94
N ILE A 79 0.57 -3.30 12.16
CA ILE A 79 1.86 -2.69 12.55
C ILE A 79 2.41 -1.78 11.45
N ARG A 80 2.43 -2.26 10.20
CA ARG A 80 2.95 -1.52 9.04
C ARG A 80 2.01 -0.40 8.57
N LYS A 81 0.77 -0.35 9.07
CA LYS A 81 -0.29 0.57 8.61
C LYS A 81 -0.41 0.58 7.09
N TYR A 82 -0.52 -0.60 6.48
CA TYR A 82 -0.54 -0.70 5.02
C TYR A 82 -1.69 0.11 4.41
N LYS A 83 -1.36 0.89 3.37
CA LYS A 83 -2.37 1.44 2.46
C LYS A 83 -2.74 0.36 1.45
N LEU A 84 -3.91 -0.24 1.64
CA LEU A 84 -4.47 -1.28 0.76
C LEU A 84 -5.36 -0.70 -0.35
N THR A 85 -5.86 0.51 -0.14
CA THR A 85 -6.74 1.21 -1.06
C THR A 85 -6.33 2.67 -1.21
N ILE A 86 -6.62 3.22 -2.39
CA ILE A 86 -6.45 4.66 -2.66
C ILE A 86 -7.78 5.34 -2.36
N ASN A 87 -7.81 6.18 -1.33
CA ASN A 87 -9.03 6.88 -0.94
C ASN A 87 -9.16 8.24 -1.66
N ARG A 88 -10.38 8.79 -1.67
CA ARG A 88 -10.67 10.13 -2.23
C ARG A 88 -9.79 11.22 -1.61
N PHE A 89 -9.51 11.11 -0.31
CA PHE A 89 -8.62 12.02 0.42
C PHE A 89 -7.17 11.97 -0.06
N ASP A 90 -6.70 10.83 -0.60
CA ASP A 90 -5.34 10.75 -1.16
C ASP A 90 -5.22 11.53 -2.46
N LYS A 91 -6.27 11.51 -3.29
CA LYS A 91 -6.32 12.34 -4.49
C LYS A 91 -6.32 13.81 -4.13
N GLU A 92 -7.09 14.18 -3.11
CA GLU A 92 -7.17 15.55 -2.62
C GLU A 92 -5.82 16.03 -2.01
N HIS A 93 -5.11 15.12 -1.34
CA HIS A 93 -3.77 15.40 -0.82
C HIS A 93 -2.75 15.58 -1.95
N ILE A 94 -2.82 14.79 -3.03
CA ILE A 94 -2.01 14.99 -4.24
C ILE A 94 -2.31 16.36 -4.86
N TYR A 95 -3.57 16.77 -4.98
CA TYR A 95 -3.93 18.10 -5.49
C TYR A 95 -3.41 19.24 -4.61
N LYS A 96 -3.48 19.10 -3.29
CA LYS A 96 -2.93 20.09 -2.35
C LYS A 96 -1.41 20.18 -2.44
N ARG A 97 -0.72 19.04 -2.53
CA ARG A 97 0.74 18.97 -2.67
C ARG A 97 1.23 19.53 -4.01
N LEU A 98 0.48 19.25 -5.08
CA LEU A 98 0.69 19.88 -6.38
C LEU A 98 0.55 21.41 -6.26
N SER A 99 -0.52 21.89 -5.62
CA SER A 99 -0.73 23.33 -5.46
C SER A 99 0.33 24.03 -4.62
N SER A 100 0.96 23.34 -3.66
CA SER A 100 2.04 23.91 -2.84
C SER A 100 3.39 23.90 -3.56
N GLU A 101 3.75 22.82 -4.25
CA GLU A 101 4.98 22.74 -5.05
C GLU A 101 5.00 23.82 -6.14
N LEU A 102 3.84 24.08 -6.78
CA LEU A 102 3.70 25.14 -7.78
C LEU A 102 3.77 26.57 -7.22
N LEU A 103 3.51 26.75 -5.92
CA LEU A 103 3.67 28.04 -5.23
C LEU A 103 5.13 28.29 -4.80
N GLU A 104 5.88 27.23 -4.53
CA GLU A 104 7.30 27.30 -4.13
C GLU A 104 8.24 27.44 -5.34
N GLU A 105 7.97 26.72 -6.44
CA GLU A 105 8.78 26.80 -7.68
C GLU A 105 8.70 28.19 -8.35
N ASN A 106 7.71 29.01 -7.97
CA ASN A 106 7.48 30.35 -8.50
C ASN A 106 7.99 31.48 -7.59
N LYS A 107 8.60 31.15 -6.44
CA LYS A 107 9.29 32.09 -5.55
C LYS A 107 10.80 32.13 -5.78
N HIS A 108 11.31 31.26 -6.65
CA HIS A 108 12.72 31.13 -7.01
C HIS A 108 12.95 31.57 -8.46
#